data_AF-A0A7S3PLK4-F1
#
_entry.id   AF-A0A7S3PLK4-F1
#
_cell.length_a   1.000
_cell.length_b   1.000
_cell.length_c   1.000
_cell.angle_alpha   90.00
_cell.angle_beta   90.00
_cell.angle_gamma   90.00
#
_symmetry.space_group_name_H-M   'P 1'
#
loop_
_entity.id
_entity.type
_entity.pdbx_description
1 polymer ?
#
loop_
_entity_poly.entity_id
_entity_poly.type
_entity_poly.pdbx_seq_one_letter_code
_entity_poly.pdbx_strand_id
1 'polypeptide(L)'
;PLLLNGNKFHLRVFVLVVGSVEVYVSPDFLAIFSLETYSATNLANTRAHLTNIAIQEILSQDDQHRCMRLFDETVSDMVECGIVSHADQAREKIEKVKSRVYCMVKETIEAVSSELTFQTRSNCFELFGFDFIISPDWQVWLLEANSQPDLAKAGERLQPIIDRIITDTVTLTTDCNPRFPGSESEADIKLVKVYSRKADSR
;
A
#
# COMPACT_ATOMS: atom_id res chain seq x y z
N PRO A 1 -2.42 -11.20 14.73
CA PRO A 1 -1.71 -10.45 13.66
C PRO A 1 -0.19 -10.61 13.88
N LEU A 2 0.62 -10.44 12.85
CA LEU A 2 2.06 -10.25 13.02
C LEU A 2 2.30 -8.98 13.85
N LEU A 3 3.17 -9.05 14.85
CA LEU A 3 3.51 -7.95 15.74
C LEU A 3 5.00 -7.66 15.63
N LEU A 4 5.38 -6.38 15.59
CA LEU A 4 6.77 -5.95 15.74
C LEU A 4 6.85 -5.07 17.00
N ASN A 5 7.79 -5.38 17.89
CA ASN A 5 7.94 -4.75 19.21
C ASN A 5 6.63 -4.77 20.04
N GLY A 6 5.79 -5.78 19.81
CA GLY A 6 4.47 -5.92 20.44
C GLY A 6 3.37 -5.04 19.85
N ASN A 7 3.66 -4.21 18.84
CA ASN A 7 2.69 -3.34 18.20
C ASN A 7 2.07 -3.99 16.95
N LYS A 8 0.77 -3.79 16.75
CA LYS A 8 0.04 -4.24 15.57
C LYS A 8 0.32 -3.27 14.42
N PHE A 9 0.37 -3.75 13.19
CA PHE A 9 0.41 -2.89 12.01
C PHE A 9 -0.43 -3.43 10.85
N HIS A 10 -0.78 -2.55 9.94
CA HIS A 10 -1.30 -2.88 8.61
C HIS A 10 -0.39 -2.26 7.55
N LEU A 11 -0.49 -2.76 6.32
CA LEU A 11 0.19 -2.20 5.16
C LEU A 11 -0.81 -1.37 4.35
N ARG A 12 -0.49 -0.11 4.11
CA ARG A 12 -1.13 0.76 3.14
C ARG A 12 -0.36 0.68 1.84
N VAL A 13 -1.05 0.30 0.77
CA VAL A 13 -0.48 0.13 -0.57
C VAL A 13 -1.28 0.98 -1.56
N PHE A 14 -0.58 1.85 -2.28
CA PHE A 14 -1.22 2.70 -3.29
C PHE A 14 -1.40 1.93 -4.60
N VAL A 15 -2.62 1.96 -5.12
CA VAL A 15 -3.02 1.25 -6.34
C VAL A 15 -3.66 2.25 -7.29
N LEU A 16 -3.07 2.45 -8.46
CA LEU A 16 -3.61 3.30 -9.52
C LEU A 16 -4.31 2.42 -10.55
N VAL A 17 -5.58 2.71 -10.82
CA VAL A 17 -6.35 2.11 -11.92
C VAL A 17 -6.57 3.16 -13.00
N VAL A 18 -6.17 2.87 -14.24
CA VAL A 18 -6.24 3.79 -15.38
C VAL A 18 -7.09 3.21 -16.49
N GLY A 19 -7.96 4.04 -17.07
CA GLY A 19 -8.67 3.76 -18.31
C GLY A 19 -9.53 2.48 -18.26
N SER A 20 -9.45 1.67 -19.31
CA SER A 20 -10.16 0.39 -19.42
C SER A 20 -9.43 -0.75 -18.71
N VAL A 21 -9.05 -0.52 -17.44
CA VAL A 21 -8.40 -1.41 -16.48
C VAL A 21 -6.92 -1.73 -16.78
N GLU A 22 -6.06 -0.72 -16.66
CA GLU A 22 -4.64 -0.91 -16.37
C GLU A 22 -4.40 -0.65 -14.88
N VAL A 23 -3.71 -1.55 -14.19
CA VAL A 23 -3.50 -1.48 -12.74
C VAL A 23 -2.03 -1.40 -12.44
N TYR A 24 -1.66 -0.37 -11.69
CA TYR A 24 -0.32 -0.11 -11.24
C TYR A 24 -0.28 -0.05 -9.71
N VAL A 25 0.80 -0.55 -9.11
CA VAL A 25 0.94 -0.62 -7.65
C VAL A 25 2.26 0.03 -7.24
N SER A 26 2.23 0.85 -6.19
CA SER A 26 3.44 1.43 -5.60
C SER A 26 4.31 0.32 -4.99
N PRO A 27 5.61 0.24 -5.29
CA PRO A 27 6.51 -0.72 -4.65
C PRO A 27 6.82 -0.35 -3.20
N ASP A 28 6.64 0.93 -2.84
CA ASP A 28 6.84 1.47 -1.51
C ASP A 28 5.57 1.28 -0.68
N PHE A 29 5.55 0.23 0.14
CA PHE A 29 4.43 -0.09 1.01
C PHE A 29 4.60 0.61 2.35
N LEU A 30 3.57 1.27 2.85
CA LEU A 30 3.61 1.93 4.15
C LEU A 30 3.13 0.96 5.23
N ALA A 31 3.97 0.63 6.21
CA ALA A 31 3.57 -0.07 7.41
C ALA A 31 3.12 0.94 8.47
N ILE A 32 1.85 0.86 8.86
CA ILE A 32 1.22 1.78 9.82
C ILE A 32 0.90 1.01 11.10
N PHE A 33 1.59 1.36 12.17
CA PHE A 33 1.60 0.73 13.48
C PHE A 33 0.62 1.40 14.45
N SER A 34 0.09 0.60 15.38
CA SER A 34 -0.44 1.12 16.64
C SER A 34 0.71 1.64 17.50
N LEU A 35 0.50 2.75 18.21
CA LEU A 35 1.48 3.22 19.19
C LEU A 35 1.40 2.43 20.51
N GLU A 36 0.24 1.82 20.78
CA GLU A 36 0.02 0.98 21.95
C GLU A 36 0.23 -0.51 21.65
N THR A 37 0.78 -1.24 22.63
CA THR A 37 1.06 -2.68 22.54
C THR A 37 -0.24 -3.48 22.40
N TYR A 38 -0.23 -4.41 21.46
CA TYR A 38 -1.36 -5.28 21.19
C TYR A 38 -1.59 -6.29 22.31
N SER A 39 -2.85 -6.44 22.73
CA SER A 39 -3.28 -7.51 23.62
C SER A 39 -4.63 -8.05 23.18
N ALA A 40 -4.69 -9.36 22.89
CA ALA A 40 -5.93 -10.03 22.52
C ALA A 40 -6.96 -10.09 23.66
N THR A 41 -6.54 -9.89 24.91
CA THR A 41 -7.44 -9.93 26.09
C THR A 41 -8.02 -8.56 26.43
N ASN A 42 -7.33 -7.47 26.08
CA ASN A 42 -7.78 -6.11 26.35
C ASN A 42 -8.47 -5.51 25.12
N LEU A 43 -9.73 -5.88 24.90
CA LEU A 43 -10.53 -5.37 23.78
C LEU A 43 -10.97 -3.91 23.94
N ALA A 44 -10.91 -3.36 25.16
CA ALA A 44 -11.25 -1.96 25.41
C ALA A 44 -10.20 -0.98 24.84
N ASN A 45 -8.96 -1.44 24.70
CA ASN A 45 -7.89 -0.65 24.12
C ASN A 45 -8.00 -0.57 22.59
N THR A 46 -8.85 0.31 22.11
CA THR A 46 -9.10 0.49 20.68
C THR A 46 -7.83 0.90 19.92
N ARG A 47 -6.94 1.70 20.53
CA ARG A 47 -5.71 2.20 19.86
C ARG A 47 -4.66 1.13 19.61
N ALA A 48 -4.64 0.06 20.41
CA ALA A 48 -3.82 -1.11 20.16
C ALA A 48 -4.40 -2.02 19.05
N HIS A 49 -5.72 -1.99 18.86
CA HIS A 49 -6.43 -2.86 17.90
C HIS A 49 -6.64 -2.23 16.53
N LEU A 50 -6.78 -0.91 16.46
CA LEU A 50 -6.99 -0.17 15.23
C LEU A 50 -5.73 0.63 14.90
N THR A 51 -5.30 0.57 13.64
CA THR A 51 -4.02 1.13 13.19
C THR A 51 -4.21 2.39 12.34
N ASN A 52 -5.45 2.85 12.15
CA ASN A 52 -5.74 4.07 11.40
C ASN A 52 -5.08 5.26 12.08
N ILE A 53 -4.31 6.06 11.33
CA ILE A 53 -3.58 7.22 11.86
C ILE A 53 -4.51 8.19 12.60
N ALA A 54 -5.75 8.36 12.14
CA ALA A 54 -6.70 9.31 12.71
C ALA A 54 -7.06 9.07 14.19
N ILE A 55 -6.83 7.86 14.72
CA ILE A 55 -7.12 7.52 16.12
C ILE A 55 -5.87 7.40 16.99
N GLN A 56 -4.67 7.43 16.37
CA GLN A 56 -3.41 7.33 17.09
C GLN A 56 -3.05 8.71 17.67
N GLU A 57 -2.56 8.73 18.91
CA GLU A 57 -2.09 9.97 19.55
C GLU A 57 -0.64 10.27 19.12
N ILE A 58 -0.50 10.91 17.97
CA ILE A 58 0.81 11.35 17.47
C ILE A 58 1.12 12.72 18.05
N LEU A 59 1.95 12.76 19.08
CA LEU A 59 2.30 13.99 19.81
C LEU A 59 3.70 14.51 19.46
N SER A 60 4.49 13.73 18.74
CA SER A 60 5.87 14.04 18.40
C SER A 60 6.28 13.48 17.03
N GLN A 61 7.42 13.93 16.51
CA GLN A 61 8.01 13.35 15.30
C GLN A 61 8.47 11.89 15.52
N ASP A 62 8.84 11.52 16.74
CA ASP A 62 9.17 10.13 17.09
C ASP A 62 7.92 9.24 16.99
N ASP A 63 6.78 9.70 17.53
CA ASP A 63 5.51 8.99 17.40
C ASP A 63 5.10 8.85 15.93
N GLN A 64 5.31 9.88 15.10
CA GLN A 64 5.04 9.81 13.66
C GLN A 64 5.91 8.72 13.00
N HIS A 65 7.21 8.66 13.34
CA HIS A 65 8.13 7.66 12.80
C HIS A 65 7.78 6.24 13.24
N ARG A 66 7.44 6.05 14.51
CA ARG A 66 7.02 4.75 15.07
C ARG A 66 5.67 4.31 14.52
N CYS A 67 4.75 5.25 14.32
CA CYS A 67 3.42 5.00 13.78
C CYS A 67 3.48 4.66 12.29
N MET A 68 4.40 5.22 11.51
CA MET A 68 4.41 5.00 10.07
C MET A 68 5.80 5.01 9.44
N ARG A 69 6.06 3.96 8.67
CA ARG A 69 7.34 3.72 8.01
C ARG A 69 7.19 2.87 6.77
N LEU A 70 8.22 2.82 5.94
CA LEU A 70 8.24 1.87 4.82
C LEU A 70 8.30 0.46 5.39
N PHE A 71 7.62 -0.47 4.73
CA PHE A 71 7.64 -1.87 5.15
C PHE A 71 9.07 -2.43 5.07
N ASP A 72 9.88 -2.00 4.11
CA ASP A 72 11.29 -2.37 4.01
C ASP A 72 12.16 -1.88 5.18
N GLU A 73 11.74 -0.82 5.89
CA GLU A 73 12.43 -0.32 7.08
C GLU A 73 12.21 -1.24 8.30
N THR A 74 11.30 -2.19 8.23
CA THR A 74 10.96 -3.10 9.35
C THR A 74 11.91 -4.29 9.49
N VAL A 75 12.92 -4.40 8.62
CA VAL A 75 13.90 -5.49 8.62
C VAL A 75 14.64 -5.61 9.96
N SER A 76 15.05 -4.49 10.56
CA SER A 76 15.74 -4.50 11.85
C SER A 76 14.81 -4.99 12.97
N ASP A 77 13.55 -4.51 13.01
CA ASP A 77 12.64 -4.95 14.07
C ASP A 77 12.34 -6.44 13.97
N MET A 78 12.24 -7.00 12.76
CA MET A 78 12.01 -8.44 12.61
C MET A 78 13.15 -9.27 13.20
N VAL A 79 14.39 -8.80 13.11
CA VAL A 79 15.56 -9.44 13.72
C VAL A 79 15.54 -9.22 15.23
N GLU A 80 15.32 -7.99 15.69
CA GLU A 80 15.28 -7.63 17.13
C GLU A 80 14.16 -8.34 17.89
N CYS A 81 13.01 -8.53 17.25
CA CYS A 81 11.87 -9.29 17.79
C CYS A 81 12.08 -10.81 17.76
N GLY A 82 13.17 -11.30 17.17
CA GLY A 82 13.42 -12.74 17.00
C GLY A 82 12.46 -13.44 16.03
N ILE A 83 11.81 -12.68 15.13
CA ILE A 83 10.92 -13.25 14.11
C ILE A 83 11.72 -13.96 13.02
N VAL A 84 12.92 -13.44 12.73
CA VAL A 84 13.93 -14.08 11.89
C VAL A 84 15.31 -13.94 12.52
N SER A 85 16.27 -14.78 12.12
CA SER A 85 17.63 -14.72 12.65
C SER A 85 18.51 -13.69 11.94
N HIS A 86 18.24 -13.40 10.67
CA HIS A 86 19.09 -12.58 9.82
C HIS A 86 18.27 -11.64 8.93
N ALA A 87 18.84 -10.47 8.60
CA ALA A 87 18.20 -9.45 7.77
C ALA A 87 17.76 -9.99 6.39
N ASP A 88 18.53 -10.89 5.78
CA ASP A 88 18.19 -11.46 4.47
C ASP A 88 16.90 -12.28 4.50
N GLN A 89 16.63 -12.99 5.60
CA GLN A 89 15.36 -13.72 5.78
C GLN A 89 14.18 -12.75 5.93
N ALA A 90 14.37 -11.62 6.61
CA ALA A 90 13.35 -10.57 6.69
C ALA A 90 13.04 -9.99 5.30
N ARG A 91 14.09 -9.66 4.52
CA ARG A 91 13.93 -9.17 3.15
C ARG A 91 13.21 -10.18 2.26
N GLU A 92 13.57 -11.46 2.32
CA GLU A 92 12.88 -12.51 1.56
C GLU A 92 11.39 -12.61 1.93
N LYS A 93 11.06 -12.50 3.22
CA LYS A 93 9.67 -12.50 3.68
C LYS A 93 8.90 -11.26 3.22
N ILE A 94 9.52 -10.08 3.27
CA ILE A 94 8.93 -8.83 2.76
C ILE A 94 8.64 -8.94 1.27
N GLU A 95 9.60 -9.44 0.47
CA GLU A 95 9.41 -9.64 -0.97
C GLU A 95 8.30 -10.66 -1.30
N LYS A 96 8.18 -11.72 -0.50
CA LYS A 96 7.06 -12.68 -0.61
C LYS A 96 5.71 -12.01 -0.32
N VAL A 97 5.65 -11.16 0.71
CA VAL A 97 4.44 -10.38 1.04
C VAL A 97 4.09 -9.41 -0.09
N LYS A 98 5.06 -8.63 -0.58
CA LYS A 98 4.86 -7.72 -1.73
C LYS A 98 4.36 -8.44 -2.97
N SER A 99 4.99 -9.56 -3.31
CA SER A 99 4.57 -10.41 -4.43
C SER A 99 3.14 -10.92 -4.26
N ARG A 100 2.77 -11.36 -3.04
CA ARG A 100 1.39 -11.80 -2.77
C ARG A 100 0.40 -10.63 -2.88
N VAL A 101 0.75 -9.45 -2.38
CA VAL A 101 -0.09 -8.24 -2.51
C VAL A 101 -0.31 -7.88 -3.98
N TYR A 102 0.71 -7.90 -4.84
CA TYR A 102 0.53 -7.66 -6.27
C TYR A 102 -0.46 -8.63 -6.91
N CYS A 103 -0.36 -9.92 -6.58
CA CYS A 103 -1.34 -10.92 -7.02
C CYS A 103 -2.75 -10.63 -6.49
N MET A 104 -2.88 -10.30 -5.20
CA MET A 104 -4.18 -10.01 -4.58
C MET A 104 -4.83 -8.75 -5.17
N VAL A 105 -4.07 -7.70 -5.45
CA VAL A 105 -4.58 -6.50 -6.12
C VAL A 105 -5.10 -6.83 -7.51
N LYS A 106 -4.32 -7.59 -8.29
CA LYS A 106 -4.77 -8.09 -9.59
C LYS A 106 -6.06 -8.89 -9.46
N GLU A 107 -6.09 -9.91 -8.61
CA GLU A 107 -7.24 -10.81 -8.38
C GLU A 107 -8.49 -10.00 -7.96
N THR A 108 -8.31 -9.02 -7.08
CA THR A 108 -9.40 -8.16 -6.57
C THR A 108 -9.98 -7.29 -7.68
N ILE A 109 -9.13 -6.57 -8.42
CA ILE A 109 -9.59 -5.72 -9.53
C ILE A 109 -10.21 -6.55 -10.64
N GLU A 110 -9.60 -7.68 -11.00
CA GLU A 110 -10.14 -8.59 -12.03
C GLU A 110 -11.54 -9.10 -11.65
N ALA A 111 -11.74 -9.51 -10.39
CA ALA A 111 -13.02 -9.98 -9.89
C ALA A 111 -14.13 -8.93 -9.97
N VAL A 112 -13.83 -7.67 -9.67
CA VAL A 112 -14.82 -6.58 -9.76
C VAL A 112 -14.97 -6.02 -11.16
N SER A 113 -13.99 -6.24 -12.06
CA SER A 113 -14.01 -5.64 -13.40
C SER A 113 -15.12 -6.18 -14.30
N SER A 114 -15.77 -7.29 -13.96
CA SER A 114 -17.00 -7.77 -14.64
C SER A 114 -18.30 -7.28 -13.99
N GLU A 115 -18.21 -6.62 -12.84
CA GLU A 115 -19.38 -6.19 -12.08
C GLU A 115 -19.96 -4.89 -12.64
N LEU A 116 -21.28 -4.81 -12.69
CA LEU A 116 -21.98 -3.61 -13.17
C LEU A 116 -21.74 -2.38 -12.29
N THR A 117 -21.32 -2.58 -11.04
CA THR A 117 -21.03 -1.53 -10.07
C THR A 117 -19.63 -0.94 -10.22
N PHE A 118 -18.70 -1.62 -10.90
CA PHE A 118 -17.34 -1.14 -11.14
C PHE A 118 -17.14 -0.84 -12.63
N GLN A 119 -17.60 0.34 -13.04
CA GLN A 119 -17.57 0.76 -14.44
C GLN A 119 -16.37 1.66 -14.71
N THR A 120 -15.24 1.05 -15.06
CA THR A 120 -14.08 1.80 -15.53
C THR A 120 -14.38 2.49 -16.86
N ARG A 121 -13.96 3.74 -17.00
CA ARG A 121 -14.09 4.51 -18.25
C ARG A 121 -12.72 4.78 -18.81
N SER A 122 -12.59 4.69 -20.14
CA SER A 122 -11.30 4.85 -20.83
C SER A 122 -10.61 6.20 -20.59
N ASN A 123 -11.31 7.21 -20.11
CA ASN A 123 -10.82 8.56 -19.82
C ASN A 123 -10.80 8.90 -18.33
N CYS A 124 -10.96 7.92 -17.46
CA CYS A 124 -10.90 8.08 -16.01
C CYS A 124 -9.69 7.32 -15.45
N PHE A 125 -9.25 7.75 -14.28
CA PHE A 125 -8.34 7.01 -13.44
C PHE A 125 -8.76 7.20 -11.99
N GLU A 126 -8.32 6.29 -11.12
CA GLU A 126 -8.54 6.41 -9.69
C GLU A 126 -7.34 5.85 -8.92
N LEU A 127 -6.87 6.62 -7.94
CA LEU A 127 -5.84 6.20 -7.00
C LEU A 127 -6.50 5.74 -5.71
N PHE A 128 -6.28 4.47 -5.36
CA PHE A 128 -6.79 3.83 -4.17
C PHE A 128 -5.70 3.62 -3.12
N GLY A 129 -6.10 3.53 -1.86
CA GLY A 129 -5.28 2.98 -0.79
C GLY A 129 -5.84 1.63 -0.34
N PHE A 130 -5.12 0.56 -0.64
CA PHE A 130 -5.48 -0.79 -0.20
C PHE A 130 -4.80 -1.09 1.13
N ASP A 131 -5.57 -1.61 2.08
CA ASP A 131 -5.11 -1.94 3.41
C ASP A 131 -5.02 -3.45 3.57
N PHE A 132 -3.84 -3.94 3.94
CA PHE A 132 -3.56 -5.36 4.15
C PHE A 132 -3.06 -5.61 5.57
N ILE A 133 -3.35 -6.79 6.10
CA ILE A 133 -2.76 -7.25 7.37
C ILE A 133 -2.05 -8.58 7.19
N ILE A 134 -0.96 -8.76 7.93
CA ILE A 134 -0.18 -9.98 7.94
C ILE A 134 -0.51 -10.75 9.22
N SER A 135 -0.78 -12.04 9.10
CA SER A 135 -0.94 -12.95 10.24
C SER A 135 0.42 -13.48 10.75
N PRO A 136 0.50 -14.07 11.96
CA PRO A 136 1.76 -14.59 12.50
C PRO A 136 2.44 -15.66 11.61
N ASP A 137 1.63 -16.42 10.85
CA ASP A 137 2.06 -17.43 9.89
C ASP A 137 2.31 -16.86 8.47
N TRP A 138 2.46 -15.54 8.35
CA TRP A 138 2.81 -14.83 7.11
C TRP A 138 1.76 -14.90 6.00
N GLN A 139 0.49 -15.15 6.34
CA GLN A 139 -0.61 -14.99 5.41
C GLN A 139 -1.01 -13.51 5.31
N VAL A 140 -1.30 -13.07 4.08
CA VAL A 140 -1.71 -11.71 3.78
C VAL A 140 -3.22 -11.67 3.59
N TRP A 141 -3.88 -10.73 4.26
CA TRP A 141 -5.32 -10.53 4.22
C TRP A 141 -5.62 -9.11 3.75
N LEU A 142 -6.46 -8.97 2.73
CA LEU A 142 -7.02 -7.67 2.34
C LEU A 142 -8.09 -7.27 3.36
N LEU A 143 -7.99 -6.06 3.89
CA LEU A 143 -8.97 -5.49 4.82
C LEU A 143 -9.99 -4.64 4.07
N GLU A 144 -9.50 -3.64 3.33
CA GLU A 144 -10.34 -2.67 2.63
C GLU A 144 -9.59 -2.03 1.46
N ALA A 145 -10.35 -1.45 0.54
CA ALA A 145 -9.85 -0.62 -0.56
C ALA A 145 -10.52 0.75 -0.46
N ASN A 146 -9.74 1.76 -0.12
CA ASN A 146 -10.23 3.12 0.11
C ASN A 146 -10.08 3.96 -1.15
N SER A 147 -11.20 4.51 -1.65
CA SER A 147 -11.18 5.63 -2.60
C SER A 147 -10.66 6.89 -1.90
N GLN A 148 -9.85 7.69 -2.58
CA GLN A 148 -9.27 8.93 -2.03
C GLN A 148 -8.42 8.69 -0.77
N PRO A 149 -7.31 7.94 -0.88
CA PRO A 149 -6.43 7.72 0.26
C PRO A 149 -5.85 9.05 0.75
N ASP A 150 -5.77 9.21 2.08
CA ASP A 150 -5.18 10.40 2.69
C ASP A 150 -3.67 10.42 2.51
N LEU A 151 -3.20 11.30 1.63
CA LEU A 151 -1.80 11.47 1.27
C LEU A 151 -1.04 12.41 2.21
N ALA A 152 -1.74 13.31 2.92
CA ALA A 152 -1.12 14.36 3.71
C ALA A 152 -0.57 13.85 5.05
N LYS A 153 -1.10 12.72 5.54
CA LYS A 153 -0.73 12.16 6.84
C LYS A 153 0.61 11.43 6.87
N ALA A 154 1.27 11.25 5.71
CA ALA A 154 2.57 10.60 5.58
C ALA A 154 3.67 11.25 6.46
N GLY A 155 3.57 12.56 6.69
CA GLY A 155 4.60 13.36 7.36
C GLY A 155 5.81 13.62 6.46
N GLU A 156 6.64 14.60 6.85
CA GLU A 156 7.73 15.12 6.01
C GLU A 156 8.69 14.04 5.49
N ARG A 157 8.98 13.03 6.33
CA ARG A 157 9.91 11.93 6.00
C ARG A 157 9.45 11.09 4.82
N LEU A 158 8.14 10.86 4.69
CA LEU A 158 7.56 10.01 3.65
C LEU A 158 6.97 10.84 2.50
N GLN A 159 6.96 12.17 2.60
CA GLN A 159 6.49 13.07 1.56
C GLN A 159 7.15 12.80 0.19
N PRO A 160 8.46 12.53 0.06
CA PRO A 160 9.06 12.22 -1.24
C PRO A 160 8.47 10.99 -1.94
N ILE A 161 8.01 10.01 -1.17
CA ILE A 161 7.35 8.81 -1.70
C ILE A 161 5.96 9.17 -2.24
N ILE A 162 5.21 9.98 -1.48
CA ILE A 162 3.91 10.49 -1.92
C ILE A 162 4.04 11.34 -3.18
N ASP A 163 5.01 12.25 -3.21
CA ASP A 163 5.29 13.11 -4.37
C ASP A 163 5.62 12.27 -5.60
N ARG A 164 6.41 11.19 -5.44
CA ARG A 164 6.69 10.24 -6.52
C ARG A 164 5.43 9.54 -7.00
N ILE A 165 4.58 9.03 -6.11
CA ILE A 165 3.32 8.36 -6.49
C ILE A 165 2.41 9.31 -7.28
N ILE A 166 2.30 10.57 -6.85
CA ILE A 166 1.52 11.59 -7.56
C ILE A 166 2.15 11.92 -8.92
N THR A 167 3.47 12.07 -8.97
CA THR A 167 4.20 12.34 -10.23
C THR A 167 4.00 11.20 -11.23
N ASP A 168 4.16 9.96 -10.81
CA ASP A 168 3.94 8.78 -11.64
C ASP A 168 2.48 8.69 -12.09
N THR A 169 1.53 9.02 -11.20
CA THR A 169 0.10 9.06 -11.54
C THR A 169 -0.20 10.08 -12.62
N VAL A 170 0.30 11.31 -12.51
CA VAL A 170 0.12 12.34 -13.54
C VAL A 170 0.77 11.87 -14.83
N THR A 171 2.03 11.44 -14.79
CA THR A 171 2.77 10.98 -15.97
C THR A 171 2.02 9.87 -16.72
N LEU A 172 1.55 8.82 -16.01
CA LEU A 172 0.81 7.72 -16.63
C LEU A 172 -0.54 8.13 -17.21
N THR A 173 -1.22 9.10 -16.59
CA THR A 173 -2.60 9.47 -16.94
C THR A 173 -2.68 10.63 -17.93
N THR A 174 -1.65 11.47 -18.01
CA THR A 174 -1.55 12.61 -18.92
C THR A 174 -0.45 12.41 -19.95
N ASP A 175 0.80 12.30 -19.54
CA ASP A 175 1.95 12.43 -20.44
C ASP A 175 2.13 11.21 -21.33
N CYS A 176 1.86 10.01 -20.79
CA CYS A 176 1.84 8.76 -21.54
C CYS A 176 0.49 8.50 -22.23
N ASN A 177 -0.51 9.37 -22.05
CA ASN A 177 -1.84 9.15 -22.58
C ASN A 177 -1.97 9.79 -23.97
N PRO A 178 -2.21 9.00 -25.04
CA PRO A 178 -2.23 9.48 -26.42
C PRO A 178 -3.25 10.60 -26.71
N ARG A 179 -4.21 10.83 -25.81
CA ARG A 179 -5.17 11.93 -25.92
C ARG A 179 -4.55 13.30 -25.66
N PHE A 180 -3.45 13.37 -24.92
CA PHE A 180 -2.75 14.61 -24.65
C PHE A 180 -1.48 14.65 -25.50
N PRO A 181 -1.38 15.58 -26.47
CA PRO A 181 -0.18 15.71 -27.28
C PRO A 181 0.96 16.27 -26.42
N GLY A 182 1.86 15.39 -25.97
CA GLY A 182 3.06 15.70 -25.20
C GLY A 182 4.25 14.87 -25.69
N SER A 183 5.47 15.34 -25.42
CA SER A 183 6.70 14.59 -25.73
C SER A 183 6.72 13.28 -24.96
N GLU A 184 6.98 12.15 -25.64
CA GLU A 184 7.26 10.87 -24.98
C GLU A 184 8.38 11.07 -23.95
N SER A 185 7.99 11.20 -22.69
CA SER A 185 8.92 11.29 -21.58
C SER A 185 9.20 9.86 -21.14
N GLU A 186 10.44 9.39 -21.33
CA GLU A 186 10.98 8.22 -20.63
C GLU A 186 11.15 8.56 -19.13
N ALA A 187 10.04 8.87 -18.45
CA ALA A 187 10.05 9.08 -17.03
C ALA A 187 10.37 7.75 -16.33
N ASP A 188 11.23 7.79 -15.31
CA ASP A 188 11.53 6.66 -14.42
C ASP A 188 10.34 6.38 -13.49
N ILE A 189 9.25 5.87 -14.07
CA ILE A 189 8.02 5.49 -13.38
C ILE A 189 8.32 4.30 -12.47
N LYS A 190 8.06 4.45 -11.18
CA LYS A 190 8.26 3.40 -10.17
C LYS A 190 7.01 2.57 -9.92
N LEU A 191 5.83 3.10 -10.23
CA LEU A 191 4.59 2.33 -10.17
C LEU A 191 4.68 1.07 -11.06
N VAL A 192 4.50 -0.10 -10.44
CA VAL A 192 4.63 -1.40 -11.09
C VAL A 192 3.31 -1.80 -11.72
N LYS A 193 3.27 -2.01 -13.03
CA LYS A 193 2.08 -2.53 -13.72
C LYS A 193 1.85 -4.00 -13.36
N VAL A 194 0.76 -4.31 -12.67
CA VAL A 194 0.42 -5.68 -12.21
C VAL A 194 -0.70 -6.33 -13.02
N TYR A 195 -1.52 -5.54 -13.71
CA TYR A 195 -2.63 -6.05 -14.51
C TYR A 195 -2.95 -5.09 -15.68
N SER A 196 -3.42 -5.68 -16.77
CA SER A 196 -4.04 -4.96 -17.88
C SER A 196 -5.09 -5.87 -18.50
N ARG A 197 -6.32 -5.39 -18.59
CA ARG A 197 -7.36 -6.08 -19.35
C ARG A 197 -7.12 -5.83 -20.83
N LYS A 198 -6.97 -6.91 -21.61
CA LYS A 198 -7.01 -6.79 -23.07
C LYS A 198 -8.39 -6.27 -23.47
N ALA A 199 -8.44 -5.23 -24.30
CA ALA A 199 -9.69 -4.79 -24.88
C ALA A 199 -10.35 -5.98 -25.58
N ASP A 200 -11.59 -6.31 -25.21
CA ASP A 200 -12.39 -7.24 -25.98
C ASP A 200 -12.47 -6.68 -27.39
N SER A 201 -11.96 -7.43 -28.37
CA SER A 201 -12.16 -7.15 -29.78
C SER A 201 -13.64 -7.42 -30.08
N ARG A 202 -14.46 -6.40 -29.89
CA ARG A 202 -15.84 -6.36 -30.38
C ARG A 202 -15.95 -5.32 -31.48
#